data_AF-A0A958XVP0-F1
#
_entry.id   AF-A0A958XVP0-F1
#
_cell.length_a   1.000
_cell.length_b   1.000
_cell.length_c   1.000
_cell.angle_alpha   90.00
_cell.angle_beta   90.00
_cell.angle_gamma   90.00
#
_symmetry.space_group_name_H-M   'P 1'
#
loop_
_entity.id
_entity.type
_entity.pdbx_description
1 polymer ?
#
loop_
_entity_poly.entity_id
_entity_poly.type
_entity_poly.pdbx_seq_one_letter_code
_entity_poly.pdbx_strand_id
1 'polypeptide(L)'
;MTDAIFSVPQPVNEPVWNYAPGSPEKAALKAALADAKKKKKDVPMYIGGEQVFTKDKVAMHPPHELKHTLGHYAKGKAGHVKAAIEAALKAKPAWEAMPWQERAAIFLRAADLLTGPYRARMSAATMLCQSKNVFQAEIDCICELADFWRFNVHFMQEIYKQQPMSARNTWNRTDWRPLEGFVFALTPFNFTAIAGNLPTAPAMVGNVTVWKPAESQIYSASLIMEIFEEAGLPPGVINLIYVDGPTAGEVIFNHSDFAGIHFTGSTG
;
A
#
# COMPACT_ATOMS: atom_id res chain seq x y z
N MET A 1 6.93 -25.61 14.27
CA MET A 1 7.27 -24.41 15.08
C MET A 1 8.78 -24.28 15.07
N THR A 2 9.26 -23.04 15.02
CA THR A 2 10.70 -22.72 15.01
C THR A 2 11.10 -22.29 16.41
N ASP A 3 12.12 -22.95 16.99
CA ASP A 3 12.58 -22.69 18.35
C ASP A 3 13.66 -21.61 18.39
N ALA A 4 13.29 -20.37 18.02
CA ALA A 4 14.22 -19.23 18.01
C ALA A 4 13.53 -17.87 18.27
N ILE A 5 14.28 -16.93 18.84
CA ILE A 5 13.89 -15.51 18.94
C ILE A 5 14.53 -14.77 17.75
N PHE A 6 13.73 -14.47 16.75
CA PHE A 6 14.18 -13.81 15.52
C PHE A 6 14.32 -12.29 15.72
N SER A 7 15.25 -11.69 14.96
CA SER A 7 15.35 -10.24 14.83
C SER A 7 15.28 -9.83 13.37
N VAL A 8 14.55 -8.75 13.08
CA VAL A 8 14.48 -8.14 11.74
C VAL A 8 15.77 -7.37 11.44
N PRO A 9 16.09 -7.14 10.15
CA PRO A 9 17.19 -6.27 9.77
C PRO A 9 17.06 -4.87 10.38
N GLN A 10 18.18 -4.25 10.75
CA GLN A 10 18.19 -2.86 11.19
C GLN A 10 17.87 -1.95 10.01
N PRO A 11 16.86 -1.09 10.11
CA PRO A 11 16.49 -0.21 9.01
C PRO A 11 17.51 0.93 8.89
N VAL A 12 17.77 1.32 7.65
CA VAL A 12 18.49 2.55 7.29
C VAL A 12 17.64 3.32 6.29
N ASN A 13 17.70 4.64 6.32
CA ASN A 13 16.97 5.45 5.35
C ASN A 13 17.48 5.17 3.94
N GLU A 14 16.53 5.01 3.02
CA GLU A 14 16.82 4.79 1.61
C GLU A 14 17.52 6.02 1.01
N PRO A 15 18.69 5.85 0.36
CA PRO A 15 19.40 6.97 -0.26
C PRO A 15 18.56 7.66 -1.35
N VAL A 16 18.55 8.98 -1.31
CA VAL A 16 17.90 9.83 -2.33
C VAL A 16 18.80 9.94 -3.56
N TRP A 17 18.32 9.53 -4.73
CA TRP A 17 19.05 9.73 -5.98
C TRP A 17 18.86 11.15 -6.54
N ASN A 18 19.91 11.69 -7.14
CA ASN A 18 19.93 13.09 -7.59
C ASN A 18 19.56 13.27 -9.08
N TYR A 19 19.52 12.20 -9.88
CA TYR A 19 19.17 12.23 -11.30
C TYR A 19 20.02 13.24 -12.12
N ALA A 20 21.32 13.28 -11.84
CA ALA A 20 22.28 14.16 -12.49
C ALA A 20 22.34 13.95 -14.02
N PRO A 21 22.77 14.95 -14.81
CA PRO A 21 22.99 14.77 -16.25
C PRO A 21 23.89 13.56 -16.54
N GLY A 22 23.43 12.66 -17.43
CA GLY A 22 24.18 11.46 -17.84
C GLY A 22 24.09 10.26 -16.90
N SER A 23 23.39 10.38 -15.76
CA SER A 23 23.31 9.28 -14.79
C SER A 23 22.39 8.14 -15.26
N PRO A 24 22.69 6.89 -14.87
CA PRO A 24 21.90 5.73 -15.28
C PRO A 24 20.44 5.80 -14.79
N GLU A 25 20.20 6.29 -13.58
CA GLU A 25 18.85 6.45 -13.03
C GLU A 25 18.02 7.49 -13.78
N LYS A 26 18.64 8.55 -14.29
CA LYS A 26 17.98 9.52 -15.18
C LYS A 26 17.59 8.89 -16.50
N ALA A 27 18.46 8.06 -17.08
CA ALA A 27 18.16 7.34 -18.31
C ALA A 27 16.99 6.35 -18.10
N ALA A 28 17.03 5.57 -17.01
CA ALA A 28 15.97 4.63 -16.65
C ALA A 28 14.62 5.33 -16.42
N LEU A 29 14.60 6.45 -15.69
CA LEU A 29 13.38 7.23 -15.46
C LEU A 29 12.82 7.79 -16.76
N LYS A 30 13.66 8.34 -17.65
CA LYS A 30 13.20 8.82 -18.96
C LYS A 30 12.57 7.70 -19.79
N ALA A 31 13.17 6.51 -19.77
CA ALA A 31 12.61 5.35 -20.44
C ALA A 31 11.25 4.94 -19.84
N ALA A 32 11.14 4.92 -18.50
CA ALA A 32 9.90 4.60 -17.80
C ALA A 32 8.78 5.63 -18.08
N LEU A 33 9.10 6.93 -18.10
CA LEU A 33 8.16 7.99 -18.47
C LEU A 33 7.68 7.85 -19.92
N ALA A 34 8.59 7.56 -20.85
CA ALA A 34 8.24 7.35 -22.26
C ALA A 34 7.35 6.11 -22.45
N ASP A 35 7.66 5.00 -21.76
CA ASP A 35 6.87 3.77 -21.82
C ASP A 35 5.46 3.99 -21.25
N ALA A 36 5.36 4.64 -20.09
CA ALA A 36 4.09 4.94 -19.43
C ALA A 36 3.19 5.86 -20.27
N LYS A 37 3.75 6.80 -21.04
CA LYS A 37 2.99 7.66 -21.95
C LYS A 37 2.63 6.98 -23.27
N LYS A 38 3.36 5.92 -23.67
CA LYS A 38 3.10 5.19 -24.91
C LYS A 38 1.98 4.16 -24.75
N LYS A 39 1.87 3.52 -23.58
CA LYS A 39 0.92 2.45 -23.30
C LYS A 39 -0.27 2.98 -22.51
N LYS A 40 -1.47 2.87 -23.09
CA LYS A 40 -2.70 3.15 -22.32
C LYS A 40 -2.92 2.05 -21.29
N LYS A 41 -2.88 2.39 -20.00
CA LYS A 41 -3.13 1.44 -18.91
C LYS A 41 -4.63 1.24 -18.70
N ASP A 42 -5.07 -0.01 -18.56
CA ASP A 42 -6.42 -0.35 -18.07
C ASP A 42 -6.27 -0.80 -16.62
N VAL A 43 -6.67 0.03 -15.66
CA VAL A 43 -6.37 -0.17 -14.25
C VAL A 43 -7.55 -0.85 -13.54
N PRO A 44 -7.42 -2.11 -13.09
CA PRO A 44 -8.47 -2.81 -12.37
C PRO A 44 -8.48 -2.44 -10.89
N MET A 45 -9.60 -2.67 -10.22
CA MET A 45 -9.60 -2.85 -8.77
C MET A 45 -8.97 -4.21 -8.42
N TYR A 46 -8.46 -4.36 -7.20
CA TYR A 46 -7.89 -5.61 -6.71
C TYR A 46 -8.72 -6.09 -5.52
N ILE A 47 -9.50 -7.16 -5.71
CA ILE A 47 -10.42 -7.67 -4.68
C ILE A 47 -10.17 -9.16 -4.52
N GLY A 48 -9.74 -9.59 -3.33
CA GLY A 48 -9.45 -11.00 -3.06
C GLY A 48 -8.34 -11.59 -3.92
N GLY A 49 -7.40 -10.76 -4.40
CA GLY A 49 -6.33 -11.14 -5.34
C GLY A 49 -6.75 -11.18 -6.81
N GLU A 50 -8.00 -10.89 -7.12
CA GLU A 50 -8.50 -10.84 -8.50
C GLU A 50 -8.51 -9.41 -9.04
N GLN A 51 -8.15 -9.27 -10.32
CA GLN A 51 -8.27 -8.02 -11.05
C GLN A 51 -9.71 -7.81 -11.53
N VAL A 52 -10.42 -6.85 -10.93
CA VAL A 52 -11.82 -6.55 -11.21
C VAL A 52 -11.94 -5.34 -12.11
N PHE A 53 -12.39 -5.57 -13.35
CA PHE A 53 -12.70 -4.55 -14.33
C PHE A 53 -14.19 -4.22 -14.35
N THR A 54 -14.53 -2.99 -14.74
CA THR A 54 -15.92 -2.55 -14.90
C THR A 54 -16.14 -1.94 -16.28
N LYS A 55 -17.41 -1.85 -16.70
CA LYS A 55 -17.80 -1.15 -17.94
C LYS A 55 -17.70 0.37 -17.79
N ASP A 56 -17.84 0.89 -16.58
CA ASP A 56 -17.70 2.31 -16.26
C ASP A 56 -16.22 2.65 -16.08
N LYS A 57 -15.65 3.36 -17.05
CA LYS A 57 -14.23 3.64 -17.13
C LYS A 57 -14.00 5.15 -17.07
N VAL A 58 -13.09 5.57 -16.18
CA VAL A 58 -12.72 6.97 -16.04
C VAL A 58 -11.29 7.17 -16.53
N ALA A 59 -11.11 8.15 -17.41
CA ALA A 59 -9.80 8.45 -17.98
C ALA A 59 -8.85 9.05 -16.95
N MET A 60 -7.59 8.63 -17.00
CA MET A 60 -6.51 9.19 -16.19
C MET A 60 -5.66 10.12 -17.05
N HIS A 61 -5.37 11.31 -16.52
CA HIS A 61 -4.61 12.35 -17.19
C HIS A 61 -3.49 12.86 -16.30
N PRO A 62 -2.31 13.20 -16.85
CA PRO A 62 -1.33 13.95 -16.10
C PRO A 62 -1.88 15.35 -15.80
N PRO A 63 -1.81 15.85 -14.54
CA PRO A 63 -2.33 17.18 -14.23
C PRO A 63 -1.65 18.31 -15.02
N HIS A 64 -0.38 18.15 -15.39
CA HIS A 64 0.38 19.09 -16.24
C HIS A 64 0.11 18.92 -17.74
N GLU A 65 -0.64 17.92 -18.18
CA GLU A 65 -0.89 17.62 -19.59
C GLU A 65 -2.27 16.97 -19.78
N LEU A 66 -3.33 17.69 -19.42
CA LEU A 66 -4.71 17.17 -19.39
C LEU A 66 -5.21 16.58 -20.72
N LYS A 67 -4.61 16.96 -21.85
CA LYS A 67 -4.95 16.41 -23.18
C LYS A 67 -4.38 15.01 -23.42
N HIS A 68 -3.37 14.60 -22.66
CA HIS A 68 -2.79 13.27 -22.76
C HIS A 68 -3.57 12.28 -21.89
N THR A 69 -3.91 11.11 -22.44
CA THR A 69 -4.63 10.05 -21.73
C THR A 69 -3.66 8.93 -21.39
N LEU A 70 -3.35 8.75 -20.10
CA LEU A 70 -2.49 7.66 -19.61
C LEU A 70 -3.20 6.30 -19.67
N GLY A 71 -4.53 6.30 -19.64
CA GLY A 71 -5.31 5.09 -19.49
C GLY A 71 -6.68 5.36 -18.90
N HIS A 72 -7.32 4.30 -18.44
CA HIS A 72 -8.57 4.36 -17.70
C HIS A 72 -8.50 3.47 -16.45
N TYR A 73 -9.26 3.81 -15.43
CA TYR A 73 -9.49 2.92 -14.30
C TYR A 73 -10.94 2.44 -14.25
N ALA A 74 -11.12 1.24 -13.69
CA ALA A 74 -12.43 0.62 -13.48
C ALA A 74 -13.16 1.32 -12.32
N LYS A 75 -14.13 2.19 -12.62
CA LYS A 75 -14.93 2.85 -11.58
C LYS A 75 -15.86 1.84 -10.93
N GLY A 76 -15.78 1.76 -9.61
CA GLY A 76 -16.54 0.85 -8.78
C GLY A 76 -17.89 1.41 -8.35
N LYS A 77 -18.60 0.62 -7.54
CA LYS A 77 -19.93 0.90 -6.96
C LYS A 77 -20.00 0.22 -5.59
N ALA A 78 -21.05 0.48 -4.81
CA ALA A 78 -21.26 -0.10 -3.49
C ALA A 78 -21.02 -1.63 -3.43
N GLY A 79 -21.44 -2.38 -4.45
CA GLY A 79 -21.22 -3.83 -4.51
C GLY A 79 -19.74 -4.24 -4.50
N HIS A 80 -18.85 -3.44 -5.08
CA HIS A 80 -17.40 -3.70 -5.03
C HIS A 80 -16.81 -3.42 -3.65
N VAL A 81 -17.38 -2.46 -2.91
CA VAL A 81 -17.00 -2.20 -1.50
C VAL A 81 -17.35 -3.43 -0.65
N LYS A 82 -18.58 -3.95 -0.80
CA LYS A 82 -19.03 -5.15 -0.09
C LYS A 82 -18.15 -6.36 -0.40
N ALA A 83 -17.86 -6.59 -1.69
CA ALA A 83 -16.98 -7.67 -2.11
C ALA A 83 -15.56 -7.54 -1.53
N ALA A 84 -15.02 -6.30 -1.42
CA ALA A 84 -13.73 -6.05 -0.80
C ALA A 84 -13.73 -6.34 0.71
N ILE A 85 -14.82 -5.97 1.41
CA ILE A 85 -14.99 -6.29 2.84
C ILE A 85 -15.06 -7.81 3.04
N GLU A 86 -15.90 -8.51 2.26
CA GLU A 86 -16.02 -9.97 2.31
C GLU A 86 -14.68 -10.67 2.04
N ALA A 87 -13.93 -10.21 1.03
CA ALA A 87 -12.61 -10.74 0.72
C ALA A 87 -11.59 -10.49 1.85
N ALA A 88 -11.60 -9.30 2.45
CA ALA A 88 -10.76 -8.96 3.59
C ALA A 88 -11.05 -9.88 4.78
N LEU A 89 -12.31 -9.98 5.20
CA LEU A 89 -12.71 -10.81 6.33
C LEU A 89 -12.44 -12.29 6.09
N LYS A 90 -12.57 -12.77 4.85
CA LYS A 90 -12.19 -14.14 4.47
C LYS A 90 -10.69 -14.40 4.61
N ALA A 91 -9.84 -13.43 4.27
CA ALA A 91 -8.38 -13.57 4.36
C ALA A 91 -7.86 -13.46 5.80
N LYS A 92 -8.60 -12.76 6.67
CA LYS A 92 -8.15 -12.40 8.03
C LYS A 92 -7.67 -13.58 8.89
N PRO A 93 -8.39 -14.70 9.05
CA PRO A 93 -7.98 -15.77 9.96
C PRO A 93 -6.62 -16.38 9.60
N ALA A 94 -6.36 -16.58 8.30
CA ALA A 94 -5.07 -17.09 7.84
C ALA A 94 -3.95 -16.06 7.99
N TRP A 95 -4.26 -14.78 7.74
CA TRP A 95 -3.29 -13.69 7.84
C TRP A 95 -2.86 -13.40 9.28
N GLU A 96 -3.79 -13.38 10.23
CA GLU A 96 -3.46 -13.13 11.63
C GLU A 96 -2.74 -14.33 12.26
N ALA A 97 -3.04 -15.56 11.83
CA ALA A 97 -2.36 -16.77 12.27
C ALA A 97 -0.95 -16.93 11.68
N MET A 98 -0.62 -16.20 10.61
CA MET A 98 0.72 -16.19 10.04
C MET A 98 1.74 -15.69 11.09
N PRO A 99 2.91 -16.33 11.27
CA PRO A 99 3.94 -15.81 12.15
C PRO A 99 4.33 -14.38 11.76
N TRP A 100 4.54 -13.51 12.75
CA TRP A 100 4.76 -12.09 12.47
C TRP A 100 6.02 -11.83 11.63
N GLN A 101 7.01 -12.71 11.70
CA GLN A 101 8.24 -12.63 10.90
C GLN A 101 7.96 -12.82 9.41
N GLU A 102 7.03 -13.73 9.08
CA GLU A 102 6.62 -13.96 7.69
C GLU A 102 5.82 -12.77 7.17
N ARG A 103 4.96 -12.18 8.02
CA ARG A 103 4.30 -10.90 7.68
C ARG A 103 5.33 -9.80 7.44
N ALA A 104 6.33 -9.67 8.32
CA ALA A 104 7.41 -8.69 8.15
C ALA A 104 8.20 -8.90 6.85
N ALA A 105 8.52 -10.15 6.51
CA ALA A 105 9.30 -10.50 5.33
C ALA A 105 8.63 -10.01 4.03
N ILE A 106 7.30 -10.06 3.94
CA ILE A 106 6.56 -9.55 2.77
C ILE A 106 6.83 -8.05 2.56
N PHE A 107 6.76 -7.24 3.61
CA PHE A 107 6.94 -5.79 3.47
C PHE A 107 8.41 -5.39 3.31
N LEU A 108 9.35 -6.15 3.90
CA LEU A 108 10.77 -5.99 3.61
C LEU A 108 11.06 -6.29 2.12
N ARG A 109 10.50 -7.38 1.59
CA ARG A 109 10.61 -7.71 0.16
C ARG A 109 9.95 -6.65 -0.74
N ALA A 110 8.81 -6.11 -0.34
CA ALA A 110 8.15 -5.02 -1.06
C ALA A 110 9.05 -3.77 -1.14
N ALA A 111 9.76 -3.43 -0.05
CA ALA A 111 10.73 -2.34 -0.03
C ALA A 111 11.88 -2.58 -1.01
N ASP A 112 12.44 -3.79 -1.05
CA ASP A 112 13.53 -4.11 -1.97
C ASP A 112 13.09 -4.11 -3.45
N LEU A 113 11.88 -4.60 -3.73
CA LEU A 113 11.28 -4.50 -5.06
C LEU A 113 11.09 -3.04 -5.49
N LEU A 114 10.60 -2.20 -4.57
CA LEU A 114 10.39 -0.77 -4.81
C LEU A 114 11.70 -0.03 -5.06
N THR A 115 12.73 -0.26 -4.25
CA THR A 115 14.02 0.45 -4.34
C THR A 115 14.93 -0.10 -5.42
N GLY A 116 14.62 -1.28 -5.97
CA GLY A 116 15.32 -1.90 -7.08
C GLY A 116 14.50 -1.86 -8.38
N PRO A 117 13.93 -2.99 -8.82
CA PRO A 117 13.35 -3.13 -10.16
C PRO A 117 12.16 -2.20 -10.45
N TYR A 118 11.40 -1.79 -9.42
CA TYR A 118 10.23 -0.92 -9.61
C TYR A 118 10.55 0.58 -9.53
N ARG A 119 11.75 0.98 -9.09
CA ARG A 119 12.06 2.38 -8.75
C ARG A 119 11.74 3.36 -9.88
N ALA A 120 12.25 3.11 -11.08
CA ALA A 120 11.98 3.98 -12.22
C ALA A 120 10.50 3.99 -12.65
N ARG A 121 9.82 2.84 -12.58
CA ARG A 121 8.39 2.71 -12.93
C ARG A 121 7.50 3.45 -11.92
N MET A 122 7.81 3.36 -10.63
CA MET A 122 7.06 4.04 -9.57
C MET A 122 7.27 5.55 -9.60
N SER A 123 8.51 6.02 -9.77
CA SER A 123 8.81 7.44 -9.97
C SER A 123 8.09 7.99 -11.21
N ALA A 124 8.10 7.26 -12.34
CA ALA A 124 7.37 7.68 -13.55
C ALA A 124 5.85 7.75 -13.32
N ALA A 125 5.25 6.74 -12.68
CA ALA A 125 3.83 6.73 -12.37
C ALA A 125 3.44 7.94 -11.50
N THR A 126 4.16 8.15 -10.40
CA THR A 126 3.94 9.24 -9.45
C THR A 126 4.11 10.62 -10.10
N MET A 127 5.17 10.81 -10.89
CA MET A 127 5.38 12.06 -11.63
C MET A 127 4.24 12.34 -12.60
N LEU A 128 3.75 11.32 -13.32
CA LEU A 128 2.69 11.48 -14.31
C LEU A 128 1.33 11.74 -13.65
N CYS A 129 0.89 10.91 -12.70
CA CYS A 129 -0.46 11.04 -12.14
C CYS A 129 -0.61 12.18 -11.12
N GLN A 130 0.47 12.56 -10.42
CA GLN A 130 0.44 13.62 -9.40
C GLN A 130 1.21 14.87 -9.79
N SER A 131 1.78 14.91 -11.00
CA SER A 131 2.56 16.06 -11.49
C SER A 131 3.76 16.45 -10.62
N LYS A 132 4.38 15.47 -9.95
CA LYS A 132 5.61 15.69 -9.19
C LYS A 132 6.79 15.87 -10.12
N ASN A 133 7.74 16.72 -9.71
CA ASN A 133 9.08 16.70 -10.30
C ASN A 133 9.84 15.46 -9.80
N VAL A 134 10.97 15.14 -10.44
CA VAL A 134 11.72 13.92 -10.13
C VAL A 134 12.18 13.84 -8.67
N PHE A 135 12.67 14.95 -8.10
CA PHE A 135 13.11 14.97 -6.70
C PHE A 135 11.93 14.72 -5.74
N GLN A 136 10.80 15.39 -5.98
CA GLN A 136 9.58 15.23 -5.20
C GLN A 136 8.99 13.82 -5.30
N ALA A 137 9.12 13.16 -6.46
CA ALA A 137 8.72 11.77 -6.61
C ALA A 137 9.70 10.83 -5.89
N GLU A 138 11.00 11.03 -6.04
CA GLU A 138 12.04 10.21 -5.41
C GLU A 138 11.91 10.15 -3.89
N ILE A 139 11.82 11.32 -3.24
CA ILE A 139 11.76 11.37 -1.78
C ILE A 139 10.46 10.78 -1.23
N ASP A 140 9.37 10.81 -2.01
CA ASP A 140 8.04 10.31 -1.64
C ASP A 140 7.88 8.84 -2.01
N CYS A 141 7.64 8.56 -3.30
CA CYS A 141 7.18 7.24 -3.72
C CYS A 141 8.24 6.16 -3.63
N ILE A 142 9.51 6.54 -3.46
CA ILE A 142 10.62 5.61 -3.27
C ILE A 142 11.13 5.65 -1.85
N CYS A 143 11.80 6.74 -1.46
CA CYS A 143 12.54 6.78 -0.20
C CYS A 143 11.60 6.67 1.00
N GLU A 144 10.62 7.57 1.11
CA GLU A 144 9.69 7.57 2.24
C GLU A 144 8.83 6.29 2.29
N LEU A 145 8.38 5.78 1.15
CA LEU A 145 7.60 4.53 1.13
C LEU A 145 8.42 3.30 1.53
N ALA A 146 9.65 3.16 1.01
CA ALA A 146 10.54 2.08 1.41
C ALA A 146 10.93 2.18 2.89
N ASP A 147 11.15 3.40 3.37
CA ASP A 147 11.43 3.67 4.77
C ASP A 147 10.22 3.32 5.64
N PHE A 148 8.99 3.68 5.27
CA PHE A 148 7.80 3.24 6.00
C PHE A 148 7.77 1.72 6.14
N TRP A 149 8.01 0.97 5.07
CA TRP A 149 7.97 -0.49 5.14
C TRP A 149 9.10 -1.08 6.00
N ARG A 150 10.33 -0.57 5.88
CA ARG A 150 11.48 -1.07 6.66
C ARG A 150 11.39 -0.66 8.14
N PHE A 151 11.10 0.61 8.42
CA PHE A 151 11.00 1.12 9.78
C PHE A 151 9.75 0.62 10.49
N ASN A 152 8.59 0.48 9.84
CA ASN A 152 7.42 -0.10 10.53
C ASN A 152 7.63 -1.57 10.89
N VAL A 153 8.37 -2.33 10.09
CA VAL A 153 8.78 -3.70 10.47
C VAL A 153 9.67 -3.68 11.71
N HIS A 154 10.61 -2.75 11.78
CA HIS A 154 11.43 -2.54 12.98
C HIS A 154 10.59 -2.14 14.19
N PHE A 155 9.68 -1.17 14.04
CA PHE A 155 8.79 -0.73 15.12
C PHE A 155 7.85 -1.84 15.59
N MET A 156 7.32 -2.66 14.67
CA MET A 156 6.52 -3.83 15.02
C MET A 156 7.30 -4.79 15.95
N GLN A 157 8.56 -5.07 15.62
CA GLN A 157 9.42 -5.87 16.49
C GLN A 157 9.61 -5.20 17.86
N GLU A 158 9.93 -3.90 17.89
CA GLU A 158 10.17 -3.19 19.16
C GLU A 158 8.92 -3.16 20.05
N ILE A 159 7.72 -3.06 19.46
CA ILE A 159 6.45 -3.20 20.19
C ILE A 159 6.31 -4.62 20.74
N TYR A 160 6.53 -5.66 19.94
CA TYR A 160 6.34 -7.05 20.38
C TYR A 160 7.34 -7.48 21.47
N LYS A 161 8.51 -6.85 21.55
CA LYS A 161 9.48 -7.05 22.64
C LYS A 161 9.02 -6.48 23.99
N GLN A 162 8.04 -5.57 24.01
CA GLN A 162 7.56 -4.98 25.25
C GLN A 162 6.75 -6.01 26.05
N GLN A 163 7.30 -6.44 27.19
CA GLN A 163 6.73 -7.48 28.05
C GLN A 163 6.73 -7.04 29.52
N PRO A 164 5.74 -7.49 30.32
CA PRO A 164 5.61 -7.09 31.71
C PRO A 164 6.62 -7.80 32.62
N MET A 165 6.87 -7.21 33.79
CA MET A 165 7.58 -7.90 34.86
C MET A 165 6.77 -9.11 35.37
N SER A 166 7.49 -10.13 35.81
CA SER A 166 6.91 -11.33 36.44
C SER A 166 7.31 -11.41 37.91
N ALA A 167 6.33 -11.57 38.80
CA ALA A 167 6.56 -11.78 40.22
C ALA A 167 6.93 -13.25 40.51
N ARG A 168 7.36 -13.55 41.75
CA ARG A 168 7.64 -14.93 42.18
C ARG A 168 6.45 -15.84 41.90
N ASN A 169 6.69 -17.01 41.32
CA ASN A 169 5.70 -18.04 40.97
C ASN A 169 4.63 -17.59 39.96
N THR A 170 4.86 -16.50 39.22
CA THR A 170 3.97 -16.01 38.16
C THR A 170 4.80 -15.78 36.89
N TRP A 171 4.20 -16.01 35.72
CA TRP A 171 4.79 -15.60 34.45
C TRP A 171 3.77 -14.81 33.64
N ASN A 172 3.98 -13.50 33.58
CA ASN A 172 3.12 -12.58 32.84
C ASN A 172 3.64 -12.42 31.40
N ARG A 173 2.71 -12.33 30.44
CA ARG A 173 3.01 -12.13 29.02
C ARG A 173 1.98 -11.22 28.39
N THR A 174 2.41 -10.40 27.44
CA THR A 174 1.52 -9.60 26.59
C THR A 174 1.45 -10.27 25.22
N ASP A 175 0.22 -10.47 24.74
CA ASP A 175 -0.07 -10.85 23.36
C ASP A 175 -0.67 -9.64 22.61
N TRP A 176 0.01 -9.20 21.56
CA TRP A 176 -0.35 -8.04 20.76
C TRP A 176 -1.30 -8.47 19.63
N ARG A 177 -2.58 -8.62 19.97
CA ARG A 177 -3.62 -9.07 19.03
C ARG A 177 -3.94 -8.00 17.97
N PRO A 178 -4.21 -8.38 16.71
CA PRO A 178 -4.81 -7.49 15.74
C PRO A 178 -6.24 -7.10 16.16
N LEU A 179 -6.80 -6.09 15.50
CA LEU A 179 -8.20 -5.73 15.69
C LEU A 179 -9.11 -6.81 15.08
N GLU A 180 -10.29 -6.98 15.67
CA GLU A 180 -11.37 -7.76 15.07
C GLU A 180 -12.04 -6.94 13.96
N GLY A 181 -12.38 -7.59 12.83
CA GLY A 181 -12.95 -6.90 11.67
C GLY A 181 -11.92 -6.42 10.64
N PHE A 182 -12.26 -5.36 9.90
CA PHE A 182 -11.42 -4.79 8.83
C PHE A 182 -11.12 -3.30 9.03
N VAL A 183 -9.98 -2.85 8.51
CA VAL A 183 -9.57 -1.45 8.51
C VAL A 183 -9.92 -0.80 7.17
N PHE A 184 -10.42 0.43 7.19
CA PHE A 184 -10.57 1.24 5.99
C PHE A 184 -9.39 2.21 5.84
N ALA A 185 -8.59 2.04 4.79
CA ALA A 185 -7.54 2.98 4.43
C ALA A 185 -8.03 3.95 3.36
N LEU A 186 -8.14 5.24 3.70
CA LEU A 186 -8.56 6.31 2.80
C LEU A 186 -7.40 7.28 2.58
N THR A 187 -6.78 7.21 1.40
CA THR A 187 -5.48 7.86 1.16
C THR A 187 -5.59 9.12 0.30
N PRO A 188 -4.77 10.16 0.57
CA PRO A 188 -4.81 11.43 -0.13
C PRO A 188 -4.07 11.37 -1.48
N PHE A 189 -4.10 12.47 -2.23
CA PHE A 189 -3.41 12.56 -3.52
C PHE A 189 -1.93 12.95 -3.42
N ASN A 190 -1.53 13.61 -2.34
CA ASN A 190 -0.29 14.38 -2.27
C ASN A 190 0.98 13.53 -2.07
N PHE A 191 0.87 12.35 -1.43
CA PHE A 191 2.01 11.44 -1.21
C PHE A 191 1.65 10.00 -1.56
N THR A 192 2.45 9.40 -2.43
CA THR A 192 2.39 7.98 -2.76
C THR A 192 2.86 7.12 -1.59
N ALA A 193 3.80 7.61 -0.79
CA ALA A 193 4.24 6.99 0.45
C ALA A 193 3.10 6.82 1.45
N ILE A 194 2.32 7.89 1.68
CA ILE A 194 1.12 7.82 2.52
C ILE A 194 0.12 6.83 1.89
N ALA A 195 -0.08 6.88 0.57
CA ALA A 195 -0.99 5.96 -0.11
C ALA A 195 -0.63 4.49 0.09
N GLY A 196 0.67 4.14 0.08
CA GLY A 196 1.14 2.79 0.38
C GLY A 196 1.14 2.47 1.88
N ASN A 197 1.48 3.42 2.75
CA ASN A 197 1.64 3.17 4.18
C ASN A 197 0.32 2.97 4.93
N LEU A 198 -0.70 3.79 4.66
CA LEU A 198 -1.96 3.69 5.40
C LEU A 198 -2.62 2.29 5.33
N PRO A 199 -2.61 1.57 4.19
CA PRO A 199 -3.12 0.22 4.16
C PRO A 199 -2.16 -0.84 4.68
N THR A 200 -0.84 -0.63 4.58
CA THR A 200 0.15 -1.65 4.97
C THR A 200 0.49 -1.64 6.46
N ALA A 201 0.51 -0.48 7.12
CA ALA A 201 0.81 -0.39 8.55
C ALA A 201 -0.15 -1.26 9.42
N PRO A 202 -1.49 -1.18 9.25
CA PRO A 202 -2.39 -2.11 9.95
C PRO A 202 -2.23 -3.55 9.46
N ALA A 203 -1.94 -3.78 8.17
CA ALA A 203 -1.75 -5.13 7.64
C ALA A 203 -0.53 -5.84 8.25
N MET A 204 0.59 -5.14 8.45
CA MET A 204 1.81 -5.67 9.10
C MET A 204 1.51 -6.32 10.45
N VAL A 205 0.67 -5.66 11.25
CA VAL A 205 0.30 -6.12 12.59
C VAL A 205 -0.91 -7.08 12.59
N GLY A 206 -1.25 -7.68 11.43
CA GLY A 206 -2.22 -8.77 11.33
C GLY A 206 -3.66 -8.36 11.00
N ASN A 207 -3.91 -7.08 10.67
CA ASN A 207 -5.23 -6.67 10.18
C ASN A 207 -5.37 -6.91 8.68
N VAL A 208 -6.60 -6.78 8.18
CA VAL A 208 -6.93 -6.76 6.75
C VAL A 208 -7.52 -5.40 6.40
N THR A 209 -7.31 -4.95 5.17
CA THR A 209 -7.61 -3.58 4.77
C THR A 209 -8.45 -3.52 3.49
N VAL A 210 -9.45 -2.65 3.50
CA VAL A 210 -10.08 -2.11 2.29
C VAL A 210 -9.45 -0.74 2.01
N TRP A 211 -8.81 -0.59 0.87
CA TRP A 211 -8.06 0.61 0.50
C TRP A 211 -8.75 1.36 -0.63
N LYS A 212 -9.09 2.62 -0.38
CA LYS A 212 -9.59 3.56 -1.40
C LYS A 212 -8.61 4.74 -1.54
N PRO A 213 -7.91 4.88 -2.67
CA PRO A 213 -7.03 6.03 -2.89
C PRO A 213 -7.80 7.25 -3.40
N ALA A 214 -7.12 8.40 -3.41
CA ALA A 214 -7.52 9.53 -4.23
C ALA A 214 -7.46 9.16 -5.72
N GLU A 215 -8.35 9.72 -6.54
CA GLU A 215 -8.46 9.34 -7.96
C GLU A 215 -7.18 9.65 -8.74
N SER A 216 -6.54 10.78 -8.46
CA SER A 216 -5.26 11.17 -9.07
C SER A 216 -4.06 10.32 -8.61
N GLN A 217 -4.25 9.37 -7.71
CA GLN A 217 -3.25 8.42 -7.24
C GLN A 217 -3.43 7.01 -7.78
N ILE A 218 -4.52 6.73 -8.51
CA ILE A 218 -4.90 5.36 -8.90
C ILE A 218 -3.80 4.65 -9.70
N TYR A 219 -3.07 5.38 -10.57
CA TYR A 219 -1.95 4.79 -11.30
C TYR A 219 -0.91 4.24 -10.30
N SER A 220 -0.32 5.09 -9.47
CA SER A 220 0.72 4.68 -8.50
C SER A 220 0.19 3.61 -7.55
N ALA A 221 -1.04 3.75 -7.07
CA ALA A 221 -1.68 2.75 -6.21
C ALA A 221 -1.78 1.36 -6.87
N SER A 222 -2.11 1.30 -8.15
CA SER A 222 -2.15 0.02 -8.89
C SER A 222 -0.77 -0.64 -8.99
N LEU A 223 0.29 0.16 -9.12
CA LEU A 223 1.66 -0.36 -9.19
C LEU A 223 2.14 -0.84 -7.83
N ILE A 224 1.67 -0.21 -6.74
CA ILE A 224 1.89 -0.72 -5.38
C ILE A 224 1.23 -2.10 -5.20
N MET A 225 0.04 -2.32 -5.74
CA MET A 225 -0.59 -3.66 -5.71
C MET A 225 0.21 -4.70 -6.51
N GLU A 226 0.75 -4.35 -7.68
CA GLU A 226 1.66 -5.22 -8.44
C GLU A 226 2.89 -5.62 -7.58
N ILE A 227 3.47 -4.67 -6.84
CA ILE A 227 4.60 -4.92 -5.92
C ILE A 227 4.18 -5.86 -4.78
N PHE A 228 2.99 -5.67 -4.20
CA PHE A 228 2.51 -6.52 -3.11
C PHE A 228 2.25 -7.96 -3.56
N GLU A 229 1.67 -8.15 -4.74
CA GLU A 229 1.50 -9.48 -5.34
C GLU A 229 2.85 -10.18 -5.53
N GLU A 230 3.83 -9.48 -6.10
CA GLU A 230 5.19 -10.03 -6.31
C GLU A 230 5.94 -10.26 -4.99
N ALA A 231 5.71 -9.43 -3.97
CA ALA A 231 6.27 -9.60 -2.64
C ALA A 231 5.67 -10.80 -1.88
N GLY A 232 4.53 -11.32 -2.33
CA GLY A 232 3.84 -12.47 -1.73
C GLY A 232 2.78 -12.08 -0.71
N LEU A 233 2.22 -10.87 -0.77
CA LEU A 233 1.08 -10.49 0.06
C LEU A 233 -0.12 -11.41 -0.27
N PRO A 234 -0.72 -12.10 0.72
CA PRO A 234 -1.82 -13.01 0.44
C PRO A 234 -3.04 -12.30 -0.16
N PRO A 235 -3.75 -12.95 -1.10
CA PRO A 235 -5.00 -12.45 -1.66
C PRO A 235 -5.99 -12.01 -0.59
N GLY A 236 -6.51 -10.78 -0.72
CA GLY A 236 -7.51 -10.23 0.18
C GLY A 236 -6.98 -9.56 1.44
N VAL A 237 -5.67 -9.59 1.74
CA VAL A 237 -5.13 -8.84 2.89
C VAL A 237 -5.26 -7.33 2.69
N ILE A 238 -4.99 -6.85 1.47
CA ILE A 238 -5.26 -5.48 1.03
C ILE A 238 -6.12 -5.55 -0.22
N ASN A 239 -7.28 -4.88 -0.20
CA ASN A 239 -8.22 -4.82 -1.33
C ASN A 239 -8.31 -3.38 -1.84
N LEU A 240 -7.84 -3.13 -3.06
CA LEU A 240 -7.81 -1.81 -3.67
C LEU A 240 -9.09 -1.56 -4.48
N ILE A 241 -9.88 -0.56 -4.08
CA ILE A 241 -11.15 -0.21 -4.73
C ILE A 241 -11.18 1.25 -5.21
N TYR A 242 -11.87 1.49 -6.33
CA TYR A 242 -12.04 2.82 -6.93
C TYR A 242 -13.50 3.25 -6.92
N VAL A 243 -14.04 3.42 -5.72
CA VAL A 243 -15.42 3.86 -5.48
C VAL A 243 -15.39 5.31 -4.98
N ASP A 244 -16.42 6.09 -5.30
CA ASP A 244 -16.52 7.45 -4.77
C ASP A 244 -16.59 7.44 -3.24
N GLY A 245 -16.05 8.51 -2.63
CA GLY A 245 -15.90 8.61 -1.18
C GLY A 245 -17.22 8.41 -0.41
N PRO A 246 -18.31 9.14 -0.75
CA PRO A 246 -19.60 8.98 -0.09
C PRO A 246 -20.15 7.56 -0.17
N THR A 247 -20.13 6.93 -1.36
CA THR A 247 -20.63 5.56 -1.53
C THR A 247 -19.79 4.55 -0.75
N ALA A 248 -18.46 4.71 -0.72
CA ALA A 248 -17.59 3.85 0.09
C ALA A 248 -17.86 4.02 1.58
N GLY A 249 -17.97 5.27 2.06
CA GLY A 249 -18.25 5.60 3.45
C GLY A 249 -19.59 5.03 3.93
N GLU A 250 -20.65 5.14 3.12
CA GLU A 250 -21.97 4.61 3.44
C GLU A 250 -21.95 3.09 3.68
N VAL A 251 -21.21 2.33 2.87
CA VAL A 251 -21.11 0.88 3.04
C VAL A 251 -20.21 0.53 4.24
N ILE A 252 -19.08 1.22 4.39
CA ILE A 252 -18.04 0.88 5.37
C ILE A 252 -18.48 1.23 6.79
N PHE A 253 -18.97 2.44 7.02
CA PHE A 253 -19.28 2.92 8.37
C PHE A 253 -20.55 2.30 8.95
N ASN A 254 -21.40 1.69 8.11
CA ASN A 254 -22.56 0.93 8.53
C ASN A 254 -22.30 -0.58 8.65
N HIS A 255 -21.06 -1.05 8.43
CA HIS A 255 -20.71 -2.47 8.55
C HIS A 255 -20.36 -2.82 10.00
N SER A 256 -20.91 -3.92 10.53
CA SER A 256 -20.68 -4.34 11.93
C SER A 256 -19.23 -4.67 12.24
N ASP A 257 -18.51 -5.21 11.25
CA ASP A 257 -17.08 -5.56 11.37
C ASP A 257 -16.12 -4.41 11.05
N PHE A 258 -16.61 -3.16 11.00
CA PHE A 258 -15.72 -2.01 10.81
C PHE A 258 -14.88 -1.77 12.08
N ALA A 259 -13.57 -1.96 11.96
CA ALA A 259 -12.63 -1.92 13.09
C ALA A 259 -11.97 -0.56 13.30
N GLY A 260 -11.79 0.20 12.23
CA GLY A 260 -11.11 1.48 12.28
C GLY A 260 -10.83 2.07 10.92
N ILE A 261 -10.57 3.39 10.91
CA ILE A 261 -10.16 4.13 9.73
C ILE A 261 -8.71 4.59 9.87
N HIS A 262 -7.93 4.40 8.81
CA HIS A 262 -6.63 5.02 8.66
C HIS A 262 -6.73 6.04 7.52
N PHE A 263 -6.78 7.32 7.88
CA PHE A 263 -7.14 8.40 6.97
C PHE A 263 -6.11 9.51 6.97
N THR A 264 -5.92 10.11 5.80
CA THR A 264 -5.32 11.44 5.66
C THR A 264 -6.07 12.18 4.57
N GLY A 265 -6.53 13.40 4.87
CA GLY A 265 -7.30 14.23 3.94
C GLY A 265 -7.72 15.55 4.57
N SER A 266 -8.69 16.23 3.97
CA SER A 266 -9.18 17.51 4.49
C SER A 266 -9.97 17.32 5.80
N THR A 267 -10.08 18.40 6.57
CA THR A 267 -10.93 18.47 7.76
C THR A 267 -12.41 18.65 7.41
N GLY A 268 -12.73 19.13 6.20
CA GLY A 268 -14.07 19.39 5.67
C GLY A 268 -14.06 19.65 4.18
#